data_AF-A0A914JFQ1-F1
#
_entry.id   AF-A0A914JFQ1-F1
#
_cell.length_a   1.000
_cell.length_b   1.000
_cell.length_c   1.000
_cell.angle_alpha   90.00
_cell.angle_beta   90.00
_cell.angle_gamma   90.00
#
_symmetry.space_group_name_H-M   'P 1'
#
loop_
_entity.id
_entity.type
_entity.pdbx_description
1 polymer ?
#
loop_
_entity_poly.entity_id
_entity_poly.type
_entity_poly.pdbx_seq_one_letter_code
_entity_poly.pdbx_strand_id
1 'polypeptide(L)'
;MAIKHLEDCKDKIVGSKNSVVYFADDDNSYDTRLFDEYIRNIKKAGVWAVGLVGGSPVEAPIVENGKVKGWHVSWNPERKFAVDMAGFAVSAHLIFKNHPRFGTECKKGGGAPETCFLESVGVKLSDLQAFGFEVVSIGFFAIIAINLTGNEA
;
A
#
# COMPACT_ATOMS: atom_id res chain seq x y z
N MET A 1 16.62 5.39 3.18
CA MET A 1 17.73 5.28 2.20
C MET A 1 17.21 5.15 0.77
N ALA A 2 16.28 4.21 0.49
CA ALA A 2 15.75 3.99 -0.87
C ALA A 2 15.01 5.19 -1.49
N ILE A 3 14.13 5.88 -0.74
CA ILE A 3 13.44 7.08 -1.26
C ILE A 3 14.42 8.15 -1.71
N LYS A 4 15.42 8.46 -0.89
CA LYS A 4 16.47 9.42 -1.23
C LYS A 4 17.20 9.01 -2.51
N HIS A 5 17.52 7.73 -2.65
CA HIS A 5 18.14 7.21 -3.87
C HIS A 5 17.23 7.33 -5.11
N LEU A 6 15.93 7.11 -4.96
CA LEU A 6 14.94 7.33 -6.03
C LEU A 6 14.90 8.80 -6.46
N GLU A 7 14.96 9.73 -5.51
CA GLU A 7 15.01 11.17 -5.79
C GLU A 7 16.29 11.57 -6.52
N ASP A 8 17.44 11.04 -6.09
CA ASP A 8 18.74 11.26 -6.72
C ASP A 8 18.78 10.72 -8.17
N CYS A 9 17.98 9.70 -8.47
CA CYS A 9 17.87 9.08 -9.80
C CYS A 9 16.61 9.50 -10.59
N LYS A 10 15.88 10.53 -10.16
CA LYS A 10 14.57 10.91 -10.74
C LYS A 10 14.61 11.07 -12.25
N ASP A 11 15.68 11.63 -12.82
CA ASP A 11 15.77 11.95 -14.25
C ASP A 11 15.79 10.68 -15.12
N LYS A 12 16.24 9.55 -14.56
CA LYS A 12 16.18 8.23 -15.21
C LYS A 12 14.78 7.61 -15.15
N ILE A 13 13.97 7.99 -14.16
CA ILE A 13 12.66 7.39 -13.85
C ILE A 13 11.52 8.21 -14.48
N VAL A 14 11.65 9.53 -14.55
CA VAL A 14 10.64 10.46 -15.08
C VAL A 14 10.43 10.30 -16.60
N GLY A 15 11.40 9.69 -17.31
CA GLY A 15 11.23 9.32 -18.73
C GLY A 15 10.20 8.19 -18.98
N SER A 16 9.80 7.46 -17.95
CA SER A 16 8.71 6.47 -18.00
C SER A 16 7.37 7.14 -17.73
N LYS A 17 6.38 6.92 -18.61
CA LYS A 17 5.03 7.51 -18.50
C LYS A 17 4.24 7.02 -17.27
N ASN A 18 4.62 5.89 -16.66
CA ASN A 18 3.96 5.38 -15.45
C ASN A 18 4.95 4.59 -14.59
N SER A 19 5.52 5.25 -13.58
CA SER A 19 6.43 4.63 -12.62
C SER A 19 5.75 4.55 -11.25
N VAL A 20 5.78 3.36 -10.64
CA VAL A 20 5.12 3.05 -9.37
C VAL A 20 6.15 2.51 -8.40
N VAL A 21 6.05 2.91 -7.14
CA VAL A 21 6.88 2.43 -6.04
C VAL A 21 6.01 1.57 -5.14
N TYR A 22 6.46 0.34 -4.93
CA TYR A 22 5.87 -0.64 -4.02
C TYR A 22 6.90 -1.00 -2.94
N PHE A 23 6.44 -1.13 -1.69
CA PHE A 23 7.28 -1.53 -0.56
C PHE A 23 7.02 -3.01 -0.28
N ALA A 24 8.01 -3.84 -0.61
CA ALA A 24 7.95 -5.27 -0.47
C ALA A 24 9.02 -5.74 0.52
N ASP A 25 8.60 -6.20 1.69
CA ASP A 25 9.47 -6.81 2.68
C ASP A 25 9.98 -8.17 2.17
N ASP A 26 11.15 -8.59 2.64
CA ASP A 26 11.88 -9.77 2.13
C ASP A 26 11.36 -11.11 2.70
N ASP A 27 10.50 -11.06 3.71
CA ASP A 27 9.87 -12.20 4.38
C ASP A 27 8.40 -12.42 3.98
N ASN A 28 7.85 -11.53 3.16
CA ASN A 28 6.50 -11.65 2.63
C ASN A 28 6.47 -12.52 1.36
N SER A 29 5.35 -13.20 1.15
CA SER A 29 5.08 -13.94 -0.10
C SER A 29 4.32 -13.06 -1.09
N TYR A 30 4.64 -13.08 -2.38
CA TYR A 30 3.94 -12.23 -3.36
C TYR A 30 3.48 -13.05 -4.57
N ASP A 31 2.19 -12.98 -4.88
CA ASP A 31 1.66 -13.52 -6.14
C ASP A 31 2.03 -12.60 -7.31
N THR A 32 2.51 -13.17 -8.41
CA THR A 32 2.95 -12.39 -9.59
C THR A 32 1.83 -11.54 -10.19
N ARG A 33 0.56 -11.96 -10.05
CA ARG A 33 -0.62 -11.18 -10.48
C ARG A 33 -0.69 -9.83 -9.78
N LEU A 34 -0.12 -9.68 -8.58
CA LEU A 34 -0.04 -8.40 -7.89
C LEU A 34 0.60 -7.31 -8.76
N PHE A 35 1.71 -7.69 -9.41
CA PHE A 35 2.51 -6.78 -10.20
C PHE A 35 1.82 -6.45 -11.53
N ASP A 36 1.21 -7.45 -12.16
CA ASP A 36 0.61 -7.35 -13.49
C ASP A 36 -0.81 -6.76 -13.50
N GLU A 37 -1.64 -7.21 -12.56
CA GLU A 37 -3.05 -6.82 -12.51
C GLU A 37 -3.24 -5.54 -11.70
N TYR A 38 -2.43 -5.32 -10.65
CA TYR A 38 -2.65 -4.19 -9.73
C TYR A 38 -1.56 -3.11 -9.88
N ILE A 39 -0.32 -3.39 -9.46
CA ILE A 39 0.73 -2.37 -9.28
C ILE A 39 0.98 -1.57 -10.56
N ARG A 40 1.19 -2.22 -11.70
CA ARG A 40 1.49 -1.52 -12.97
C ARG A 40 0.33 -0.66 -13.50
N ASN A 41 -0.89 -0.87 -13.01
CA ASN A 41 -2.10 -0.17 -13.45
C ASN A 41 -2.43 1.06 -12.59
N ILE A 42 -1.72 1.24 -11.47
CA ILE A 42 -1.88 2.40 -10.57
C ILE A 42 -1.57 3.70 -11.31
N LYS A 43 -2.40 4.72 -11.07
CA LYS A 43 -2.24 6.09 -11.59
C LYS A 43 -1.74 7.05 -10.52
N LYS A 44 -2.26 6.93 -9.29
CA LYS A 44 -1.84 7.76 -8.15
C LYS A 44 -1.44 6.91 -6.95
N ALA A 45 -2.39 6.20 -6.37
CA ALA A 45 -2.18 5.31 -5.24
C ALA A 45 -3.15 4.13 -5.36
N GLY A 46 -2.62 2.92 -5.22
CA GLY A 46 -3.40 1.68 -5.23
C GLY A 46 -3.42 1.03 -3.85
N VAL A 47 -4.54 0.39 -3.52
CA VAL A 47 -4.71 -0.40 -2.28
C VAL A 47 -5.41 -1.71 -2.56
N TRP A 48 -5.09 -2.75 -1.79
CA TRP A 48 -5.68 -4.09 -1.88
C TRP A 48 -5.69 -4.77 -0.51
N ALA A 49 -6.28 -5.96 -0.45
CA ALA A 49 -6.31 -6.79 0.74
C ALA A 49 -4.95 -7.47 0.99
N VAL A 50 -4.55 -7.58 2.26
CA VAL A 50 -3.34 -8.27 2.72
C VAL A 50 -3.75 -9.41 3.63
N GLY A 51 -3.11 -10.58 3.49
CA GLY A 51 -3.39 -11.76 4.31
C GLY A 51 -2.46 -11.85 5.50
N LEU A 52 -2.90 -12.54 6.55
CA LEU A 52 -2.09 -12.89 7.73
C LEU A 52 -1.34 -11.69 8.33
N VAL A 53 -2.08 -10.59 8.56
CA VAL A 53 -1.54 -9.32 9.04
C VAL A 53 -2.42 -8.73 10.14
N GLY A 54 -1.83 -7.95 11.06
CA GLY A 54 -2.58 -7.26 12.11
C GLY A 54 -3.30 -8.18 13.10
N GLY A 55 -2.95 -9.46 13.15
CA GLY A 55 -3.66 -10.48 13.93
C GLY A 55 -4.96 -10.99 13.28
N SER A 56 -5.20 -10.66 12.01
CA SER A 56 -6.36 -11.08 11.22
C SER A 56 -5.94 -12.00 10.06
N PRO A 57 -6.80 -12.96 9.64
CA PRO A 57 -6.56 -13.71 8.41
C PRO A 57 -6.45 -12.79 7.17
N VAL A 58 -7.20 -11.68 7.16
CA VAL A 58 -7.19 -10.68 6.08
C VAL A 58 -7.48 -9.29 6.66
N GLU A 59 -6.72 -8.30 6.23
CA GLU A 59 -7.08 -6.87 6.34
C GLU A 59 -7.32 -6.29 4.94
N ALA A 60 -8.37 -5.47 4.75
CA ALA A 60 -8.79 -5.04 3.42
C ALA A 60 -9.45 -3.64 3.39
N PRO A 61 -9.38 -2.91 2.26
CA PRO A 61 -10.20 -1.72 2.07
C PRO A 61 -11.69 -2.09 1.99
N ILE A 62 -12.54 -1.30 2.66
CA ILE A 62 -13.98 -1.32 2.46
C ILE A 62 -14.28 -0.44 1.24
N VAL A 63 -14.86 -1.04 0.20
CA VAL A 63 -15.12 -0.37 -1.08
C VAL A 63 -16.61 -0.29 -1.35
N GLU A 64 -17.11 0.92 -1.59
CA GLU A 64 -18.49 1.15 -2.03
C GLU A 64 -18.48 2.00 -3.31
N ASN A 65 -19.21 1.56 -4.33
CA ASN A 65 -19.29 2.23 -5.63
C ASN A 65 -17.89 2.54 -6.22
N GLY A 66 -16.96 1.59 -6.10
CA GLY A 66 -15.57 1.73 -6.58
C GLY A 66 -14.72 2.74 -5.81
N LYS A 67 -15.15 3.18 -4.62
CA LYS A 67 -14.43 4.13 -3.75
C LYS A 67 -14.15 3.52 -2.39
N VAL A 68 -12.94 3.74 -1.87
CA VAL A 68 -12.57 3.36 -0.51
C VAL A 68 -13.34 4.23 0.49
N LYS A 69 -14.05 3.57 1.41
CA LYS A 69 -14.85 4.22 2.48
C LYS A 69 -14.28 4.00 3.87
N GLY A 70 -13.48 2.96 4.04
CA GLY A 70 -12.89 2.59 5.32
C GLY A 70 -12.06 1.33 5.17
N TRP A 71 -11.84 0.65 6.28
CA TRP A 71 -10.91 -0.48 6.36
C TRP A 71 -11.50 -1.57 7.24
N HIS A 72 -11.38 -2.81 6.79
CA HIS A 72 -11.63 -4.00 7.58
C HIS A 72 -10.30 -4.44 8.19
N VAL A 73 -9.97 -3.92 9.37
CA VAL A 73 -8.71 -4.18 10.09
C VAL A 73 -8.99 -4.49 11.56
N SER A 74 -8.07 -5.21 12.20
CA SER A 74 -8.14 -5.48 13.64
C SER A 74 -7.35 -4.45 14.44
N TRP A 75 -6.18 -4.04 13.94
CA TRP A 75 -5.31 -3.10 14.65
C TRP A 75 -5.56 -1.65 14.25
N ASN A 76 -5.91 -0.84 15.26
CA ASN A 76 -6.04 0.62 15.16
C ASN A 76 -6.87 1.08 13.94
N PRO A 77 -8.19 0.73 13.89
CA PRO A 77 -9.05 0.99 12.74
C PRO A 77 -9.33 2.48 12.48
N GLU A 78 -9.12 3.34 13.48
CA GLU A 78 -9.30 4.79 13.38
C GLU A 78 -8.21 5.48 12.55
N ARG A 79 -7.18 4.75 12.11
CA ARG A 79 -6.18 5.27 11.18
C ARG A 79 -6.86 5.64 9.86
N LYS A 80 -6.58 6.86 9.40
CA LYS A 80 -7.04 7.35 8.10
C LYS A 80 -6.69 6.40 6.95
N PHE A 81 -5.47 5.85 6.98
CA PHE A 81 -5.02 4.81 6.08
C PHE A 81 -4.68 3.57 6.89
N ALA A 82 -5.71 2.82 7.29
CA ALA A 82 -5.52 1.56 8.02
C ALA A 82 -5.17 0.43 7.04
N VAL A 83 -3.96 0.52 6.51
CA VAL A 83 -3.34 -0.49 5.64
C VAL A 83 -2.03 -0.94 6.25
N ASP A 84 -1.61 -2.14 5.85
CA ASP A 84 -0.26 -2.64 6.01
C ASP A 84 0.67 -2.11 4.91
N MET A 85 1.98 -2.15 5.14
CA MET A 85 3.00 -1.71 4.19
C MET A 85 2.92 -2.45 2.84
N ALA A 86 2.60 -3.75 2.85
CA ALA A 86 2.43 -4.56 1.64
C ALA A 86 1.09 -4.31 0.93
N GLY A 87 0.18 -3.55 1.54
CA GLY A 87 -1.19 -3.34 1.06
C GLY A 87 -1.38 -2.14 0.14
N PHE A 88 -0.32 -1.41 -0.20
CA PHE A 88 -0.42 -0.23 -1.06
C PHE A 88 0.82 -0.01 -1.94
N ALA A 89 0.62 0.73 -3.03
CA ALA A 89 1.70 1.29 -3.83
C ALA A 89 1.34 2.70 -4.33
N VAL A 90 2.34 3.53 -4.60
CA VAL A 90 2.16 4.93 -5.01
C VAL A 90 2.92 5.27 -6.28
N SER A 91 2.41 6.21 -7.05
CA SER A 91 3.14 6.76 -8.19
C SER A 91 4.44 7.42 -7.72
N ALA A 92 5.56 7.11 -8.38
CA ALA A 92 6.86 7.72 -8.13
C ALA A 92 6.80 9.26 -8.27
N HIS A 93 5.91 9.78 -9.12
CA HIS A 93 5.70 11.22 -9.27
C HIS A 93 5.23 11.90 -7.97
N LEU A 94 4.47 11.20 -7.11
CA LEU A 94 4.05 11.75 -5.82
C LEU A 94 5.23 11.85 -4.85
N ILE A 95 6.17 10.91 -4.91
CA ILE A 95 7.40 10.95 -4.12
C ILE A 95 8.26 12.13 -4.57
N PHE A 96 8.52 12.26 -5.88
CA PHE A 96 9.35 13.35 -6.42
C PHE A 96 8.73 14.74 -6.22
N LYS A 97 7.40 14.83 -6.15
CA LYS A 97 6.70 16.10 -5.92
C LYS A 97 6.73 16.53 -4.46
N ASN A 98 6.60 15.59 -3.52
CA ASN A 98 6.36 15.92 -2.10
C ASN A 98 7.54 15.63 -1.18
N HIS A 99 8.59 14.96 -1.67
CA HIS A 99 9.80 14.64 -0.92
C HIS A 99 9.53 13.97 0.44
N PRO A 100 8.77 12.86 0.48
CA PRO A 100 8.36 12.21 1.70
C PRO A 100 9.56 11.65 2.47
N ARG A 101 9.44 11.55 3.80
CA ARG A 101 10.43 10.89 4.65
C ARG A 101 9.79 9.78 5.46
N PHE A 102 10.43 8.62 5.49
CA PHE A 102 10.13 7.57 6.46
C PHE A 102 10.83 7.89 7.79
N GLY A 103 10.09 7.91 8.89
CA GLY A 103 10.65 8.13 10.22
C GLY A 103 9.59 8.26 11.32
N THR A 104 10.05 8.15 12.56
CA THR A 104 9.24 8.23 13.78
C THR A 104 8.79 9.66 14.13
N GLU A 105 9.28 10.67 13.41
CA GLU A 105 8.93 12.08 13.65
C GLU A 105 7.50 12.44 13.21
N CYS A 106 6.81 11.50 12.58
CA CYS A 106 5.44 11.66 12.18
C CYS A 106 4.49 11.52 13.36
N LYS A 107 4.12 12.65 13.95
CA LYS A 107 3.00 12.71 14.91
C LYS A 107 1.65 12.40 14.26
N LYS A 108 1.59 12.41 12.93
CA LYS A 108 0.42 12.06 12.12
C LYS A 108 0.37 10.55 11.86
N GLY A 109 -0.83 9.97 11.90
CA GLY A 109 -1.04 8.56 11.54
C GLY A 109 -1.15 7.57 12.70
N GLY A 110 -1.40 8.04 13.93
CA GLY A 110 -1.70 7.15 15.06
C GLY A 110 -0.56 6.22 15.44
N GLY A 111 0.69 6.59 15.14
CA GLY A 111 1.89 5.78 15.37
C GLY A 111 2.26 4.82 14.23
N ALA A 112 1.51 4.81 13.12
CA ALA A 112 1.73 3.89 12.01
C ALA A 112 2.55 4.52 10.86
N PRO A 113 3.65 3.90 10.40
CA PRO A 113 4.51 4.44 9.35
C PRO A 113 3.81 4.54 7.99
N GLU A 114 2.86 3.67 7.68
CA GLU A 114 2.10 3.63 6.42
C GLU A 114 1.23 4.88 6.29
N THR A 115 0.47 5.19 7.34
CA THR A 115 -0.42 6.35 7.35
C THR A 115 0.40 7.63 7.24
N CYS A 116 1.52 7.72 7.97
CA CYS A 116 2.42 8.85 7.83
C CYS A 116 2.91 9.02 6.38
N PHE A 117 3.41 7.94 5.78
CA PHE A 117 3.96 7.97 4.44
C PHE A 117 2.91 8.45 3.43
N LEU A 118 1.73 7.83 3.41
CA LEU A 118 0.64 8.17 2.49
C LEU A 118 0.18 9.63 2.64
N GLU A 119 0.12 10.15 3.87
CA GLU A 119 -0.15 11.57 4.09
C GLU A 119 0.99 12.47 3.59
N SER A 120 2.24 12.08 3.78
CA SER A 120 3.41 12.86 3.37
C SER A 120 3.55 12.96 1.85
N VAL A 121 3.11 11.95 1.09
CA VAL A 121 3.03 12.02 -0.38
C VAL A 121 1.76 12.73 -0.89
N GLY A 122 0.94 13.26 0.02
CA GLY A 122 -0.25 14.04 -0.30
C GLY A 122 -1.42 13.22 -0.83
N VAL A 123 -1.45 11.91 -0.57
CA VAL A 123 -2.57 11.04 -0.95
C VAL A 123 -3.78 11.35 -0.07
N LYS A 124 -4.96 11.40 -0.69
CA LYS A 124 -6.25 11.45 0.00
C LYS A 124 -6.99 10.14 -0.21
N LEU A 125 -7.96 9.84 0.66
CA LEU A 125 -8.80 8.65 0.52
C LEU A 125 -9.51 8.60 -0.86
N SER A 126 -9.89 9.75 -1.40
CA SER A 126 -10.50 9.87 -2.73
C SER A 126 -9.56 9.59 -3.91
N ASP A 127 -8.25 9.64 -3.69
CA ASP A 127 -7.23 9.32 -4.71
C ASP A 127 -6.95 7.81 -4.80
N LEU A 128 -7.41 7.02 -3.81
CA LEU A 128 -7.16 5.59 -3.76
C LEU A 128 -7.92 4.83 -4.85
N GLN A 129 -7.19 4.00 -5.57
CA GLN A 129 -7.73 2.99 -6.47
C GLN A 129 -7.70 1.65 -5.73
N ALA A 130 -8.88 1.08 -5.43
CA ALA A 130 -8.96 -0.26 -4.85
C ALA A 130 -8.79 -1.31 -5.96
N PHE A 131 -8.06 -2.38 -5.66
CA PHE A 131 -7.86 -3.52 -6.55
C PHE A 131 -8.29 -4.81 -5.85
N GLY A 132 -8.68 -5.83 -6.62
CA GLY A 132 -9.10 -7.14 -6.10
C GLY A 132 -10.44 -7.18 -5.37
N PHE A 133 -11.17 -6.06 -5.27
CA PHE A 133 -12.45 -5.98 -4.54
C PHE A 133 -13.66 -6.55 -5.32
N GLU A 134 -13.53 -6.76 -6.64
CA GLU A 134 -14.61 -7.30 -7.50
C GLU A 134 -14.60 -8.84 -7.57
N VAL A 135 -13.49 -9.48 -7.17
CA VAL A 135 -13.26 -10.93 -7.34
C VAL A 135 -13.97 -11.77 -6.25
N VAL A 136 -14.74 -11.14 -5.36
CA VAL A 136 -15.34 -11.76 -4.17
C VAL A 136 -16.50 -12.73 -4.49
N SER A 137 -16.99 -12.80 -5.73
CA SER A 137 -18.06 -13.75 -6.14
C SER A 137 -17.59 -15.20 -6.33
N ILE A 138 -16.28 -15.48 -6.34
CA ILE A 138 -15.76 -16.84 -6.49
C ILE A 138 -14.59 -17.01 -5.50
N GLY A 139 -14.84 -17.72 -4.40
CA GLY A 139 -13.88 -18.24 -3.41
C GLY A 139 -12.50 -17.57 -3.33
N PHE A 140 -12.30 -16.76 -2.29
CA PHE A 140 -11.02 -16.38 -1.67
C PHE A 140 -9.77 -16.53 -2.56
N PHE A 141 -9.48 -15.51 -3.36
CA PHE A 141 -8.11 -15.20 -3.78
C PHE A 141 -7.87 -13.71 -3.56
N ALA A 142 -7.71 -13.30 -2.31
CA ALA A 142 -6.92 -12.11 -2.03
C ALA A 142 -5.51 -12.41 -2.55
N ILE A 143 -4.93 -11.49 -3.32
CA ILE A 143 -3.52 -11.56 -3.68
C ILE A 143 -2.75 -11.44 -2.36
N ILE A 144 -2.20 -12.58 -1.92
CA ILE A 144 -1.73 -12.72 -0.56
C ILE A 144 -0.29 -12.23 -0.49
N ALA A 145 -0.08 -11.05 0.08
CA ALA A 145 1.11 -10.81 0.88
C ALA A 145 0.95 -11.61 2.18
N ILE A 146 1.52 -12.83 2.25
CA ILE A 146 1.62 -13.59 3.52
C ILE A 146 2.90 -13.13 4.20
N ASN A 147 2.79 -12.57 5.41
CA ASN A 147 3.93 -12.51 6.33
C ASN A 147 4.13 -13.90 6.95
N LEU A 148 5.29 -14.52 6.73
CA LEU A 148 5.60 -15.88 7.23
C LEU A 148 6.18 -15.90 8.64
N THR A 149 6.28 -14.77 9.35
CA THR A 149 6.86 -14.74 10.70
C THR A 149 5.84 -15.10 11.79
N GLY A 150 5.54 -16.40 11.88
CA GLY A 150 4.74 -16.99 12.96
C GLY A 150 5.51 -18.09 13.70
N ASN A 151 6.09 -17.73 14.86
CA ASN A 151 6.63 -18.53 15.97
C ASN A 151 7.26 -19.91 15.66
N GLU A 152 8.58 -20.01 15.91
CA GLU A 152 9.12 -21.24 16.51
C GLU A 152 8.55 -21.39 17.94
N ALA A 153 8.09 -22.60 18.26
CA ALA A 153 7.53 -22.97 19.55
C ALA A 153 8.58 -23.06 20.66
#